data_AF-A0A8C8DE47-F1
#
_entry.id   AF-A0A8C8DE47-F1
#
_cell.length_a   1.000
_cell.length_b   1.000
_cell.length_c   1.000
_cell.angle_alpha   90.00
_cell.angle_beta   90.00
_cell.angle_gamma   90.00
#
_symmetry.space_group_name_H-M   'P 1'
#
loop_
_entity.id
_entity.type
_entity.pdbx_description
1 polymer ?
#
loop_
_entity_poly.entity_id
_entity_poly.type
_entity_poly.pdbx_seq_one_letter_code
_entity_poly.pdbx_strand_id
1 'polypeptide(L)'
;MIFPLCVLRYLLLVLMEAERAWSYAMQLKQEANTEPRKRFHLLARLRKAAKHSERLEKLCESHRVDAKTKLEAQAYTAYLTGMVEFELQEWKRAMEAFNKCKTIYEKLASAFTEEMAALYRQRVDEISPNIRYCAYNIGDQNAINDLMQMRLTGGGGGMMAEKLETLITQARTKQAATMSEVEWRGRSVPVKVDKARIFLLGLADNEAAIAQVRNPTPLLFV
;
A
#
# COMPACT_ATOMS: atom_id res chain seq x y z
N MET A 1 24.01 -26.22 25.61
CA MET A 1 23.62 -25.15 24.66
C MET A 1 22.24 -25.41 24.00
N ILE A 2 21.22 -25.84 24.76
CA ILE A 2 19.87 -26.16 24.24
C ILE A 2 18.88 -24.97 24.37
N PHE A 3 19.24 -23.96 25.16
CA PHE A 3 18.38 -22.84 25.52
C PHE A 3 18.01 -21.83 24.40
N PRO A 4 18.89 -21.43 23.45
CA PRO A 4 18.51 -20.43 22.44
C PRO A 4 17.48 -20.98 21.42
N LEU A 5 17.53 -22.28 21.12
CA LEU A 5 16.60 -22.96 20.22
C LEU A 5 15.17 -23.01 20.77
N CYS A 6 15.00 -23.04 22.09
CA CYS A 6 13.68 -23.10 22.71
C CYS A 6 12.93 -21.76 22.55
N VAL A 7 13.64 -20.64 22.78
CA VAL A 7 13.07 -19.28 22.67
C VAL A 7 12.60 -18.99 21.23
N LEU A 8 13.42 -19.35 20.23
CA LEU A 8 13.07 -19.17 18.82
C LEU A 8 11.85 -20.01 18.41
N ARG A 9 11.71 -21.24 18.93
CA ARG A 9 10.54 -22.08 18.66
C ARG A 9 9.25 -21.51 19.23
N TYR A 10 9.30 -20.90 20.42
CA TYR A 10 8.13 -20.24 21.01
C TYR A 10 7.71 -18.99 20.24
N LEU A 11 8.67 -18.17 19.78
CA LEU A 11 8.37 -17.01 18.92
C LEU A 11 7.74 -17.44 17.60
N LEU A 12 8.30 -18.47 16.96
CA LEU A 12 7.76 -19.01 15.71
C LEU A 12 6.35 -19.56 15.88
N LEU A 13 6.04 -20.22 17.01
CA LEU A 13 4.69 -20.72 17.28
C LEU A 13 3.65 -19.58 17.29
N VAL A 14 3.95 -18.48 17.99
CA VAL A 14 3.04 -17.32 18.07
C VAL A 14 2.92 -16.62 16.71
N LEU A 15 4.02 -16.52 15.97
CA LEU A 15 4.00 -16.00 14.60
C LEU A 15 3.07 -16.82 13.70
N MET A 16 3.15 -18.16 13.76
CA MET A 16 2.28 -19.05 12.98
C MET A 16 0.81 -18.91 13.38
N GLU A 17 0.50 -18.61 14.64
CA GLU A 17 -0.88 -18.30 15.04
C GLU A 17 -1.40 -17.00 14.43
N ALA A 18 -0.55 -15.97 14.36
CA ALA A 18 -0.87 -14.70 13.72
C ALA A 18 -1.08 -14.87 12.22
N GLU A 19 -0.16 -15.55 11.53
CA GLU A 19 -0.21 -15.84 10.09
C GLU A 19 -1.43 -16.69 9.72
N ARG A 20 -1.79 -17.67 10.55
CA ARG A 20 -3.02 -18.45 10.35
C ARG A 20 -4.28 -17.57 10.42
N ALA A 21 -4.33 -16.63 11.36
CA ALA A 21 -5.47 -15.72 11.46
C ALA A 21 -5.50 -14.70 10.31
N TRP A 22 -4.33 -14.21 9.88
CA TRP A 22 -4.19 -13.27 8.78
C TRP A 22 -4.54 -13.92 7.43
N SER A 23 -4.01 -15.09 7.12
CA SER A 23 -4.30 -15.82 5.87
C SER A 23 -5.80 -16.13 5.74
N TYR A 24 -6.44 -16.54 6.84
CA TYR A 24 -7.89 -16.76 6.85
C TYR A 24 -8.66 -15.44 6.60
N ALA A 25 -8.19 -14.32 7.16
CA ALA A 25 -8.81 -13.03 6.84
C ALA A 25 -8.65 -12.65 5.36
N MET A 26 -7.50 -12.92 4.75
CA MET A 26 -7.26 -12.66 3.32
C MET A 26 -8.12 -13.55 2.42
N GLN A 27 -8.33 -14.81 2.77
CA GLN A 27 -9.28 -15.69 2.10
C GLN A 27 -10.71 -15.12 2.19
N LEU A 28 -11.15 -14.75 3.39
CA LEU A 28 -12.48 -14.15 3.60
C LEU A 28 -12.64 -12.82 2.87
N LYS A 29 -11.54 -12.10 2.59
CA LYS A 29 -11.56 -10.85 1.81
C LYS A 29 -11.96 -11.11 0.37
N GLN A 30 -11.48 -12.20 -0.22
CA GLN A 30 -11.88 -12.62 -1.57
C GLN A 30 -13.33 -13.11 -1.59
N GLU A 31 -13.72 -13.89 -0.59
CA GLU A 31 -15.10 -14.40 -0.47
C GLU A 31 -16.13 -13.31 -0.14
N ALA A 32 -15.72 -12.21 0.50
CA ALA A 32 -16.59 -11.09 0.82
C ALA A 32 -17.02 -10.27 -0.42
N ASN A 33 -16.41 -10.50 -1.58
CA ASN A 33 -16.82 -9.88 -2.84
C ASN A 33 -18.19 -10.39 -3.29
N THR A 34 -18.48 -11.68 -3.05
CA THR A 34 -19.79 -12.28 -3.34
C THR A 34 -20.71 -12.23 -2.12
N GLU A 35 -20.16 -12.39 -0.92
CA GLU A 35 -20.92 -12.47 0.34
C GLU A 35 -20.52 -11.36 1.33
N PRO A 36 -21.13 -10.16 1.28
CA PRO A 36 -20.69 -9.00 2.06
C PRO A 36 -20.76 -9.22 3.58
N ARG A 37 -21.61 -10.14 4.05
CA ARG A 37 -21.72 -10.50 5.47
C ARG A 37 -20.43 -11.12 6.02
N LYS A 38 -19.59 -11.74 5.17
CA LYS A 38 -18.29 -12.30 5.59
C LYS A 38 -17.28 -11.25 6.03
N ARG A 39 -17.51 -9.97 5.69
CA ARG A 39 -16.65 -8.85 6.13
C ARG A 39 -16.56 -8.73 7.65
N PHE A 40 -17.63 -9.05 8.38
CA PHE A 40 -17.59 -9.06 9.86
C PHE A 40 -16.63 -10.14 10.38
N HIS A 41 -16.64 -11.33 9.77
CA HIS A 41 -15.75 -12.42 10.15
C HIS A 41 -14.30 -12.12 9.78
N LEU A 42 -14.08 -11.52 8.61
CA LEU A 42 -12.76 -11.02 8.19
C LEU A 42 -12.17 -10.09 9.25
N LEU A 43 -12.93 -9.08 9.69
CA LEU A 43 -12.46 -8.11 10.65
C LEU A 43 -12.13 -8.75 12.01
N ALA A 44 -12.96 -9.70 12.45
CA ALA A 44 -12.69 -10.47 13.67
C ALA A 44 -11.39 -11.29 13.57
N ARG A 45 -11.09 -11.86 12.39
CA ARG A 45 -9.84 -12.59 12.14
C ARG A 45 -8.62 -11.67 12.10
N LEU A 46 -8.70 -10.50 11.45
CA LEU A 46 -7.61 -9.52 11.46
C LEU A 46 -7.31 -8.99 12.86
N ARG A 47 -8.33 -8.65 13.64
CA ARG A 47 -8.14 -8.23 15.05
C ARG A 47 -7.47 -9.33 15.87
N LYS A 48 -7.82 -10.60 15.62
CA LYS A 48 -7.16 -11.73 16.26
C LYS A 48 -5.68 -11.82 15.85
N ALA A 49 -5.36 -11.64 14.56
CA ALA A 49 -3.98 -11.60 14.08
C ALA A 49 -3.17 -10.49 14.75
N ALA A 50 -3.72 -9.26 14.81
CA ALA A 50 -3.09 -8.13 15.49
C ALA A 50 -2.85 -8.39 16.99
N LYS A 51 -3.80 -9.05 17.68
CA LYS A 51 -3.60 -9.46 19.08
C LYS A 51 -2.49 -10.49 19.25
N HIS A 52 -2.33 -11.41 18.31
CA HIS A 52 -1.21 -12.36 18.32
C HIS A 52 0.13 -11.66 18.05
N SER A 53 0.19 -10.67 17.16
CA SER A 53 1.41 -9.88 16.95
C SER A 53 1.78 -9.00 18.14
N GLU A 54 0.81 -8.37 18.81
CA GLU A 54 1.07 -7.65 20.07
C GLU A 54 1.65 -8.58 21.15
N ARG A 55 1.15 -9.82 21.22
CA ARG A 55 1.72 -10.83 22.12
C ARG A 55 3.14 -11.21 21.71
N LEU A 56 3.41 -11.35 20.42
CA LEU A 56 4.74 -11.63 19.88
C LEU A 56 5.73 -10.50 20.23
N GLU A 57 5.33 -9.25 20.03
CA GLU A 57 6.13 -8.07 20.36
C GLU A 57 6.50 -8.04 21.85
N LYS A 58 5.54 -8.28 22.74
CA LYS A 58 5.79 -8.37 24.19
C LYS A 58 6.77 -9.49 24.56
N LEU A 59 6.74 -10.63 23.85
CA LEU A 59 7.71 -11.70 24.07
C LEU A 59 9.11 -11.29 23.56
N CYS A 60 9.17 -10.54 22.47
CA CYS A 60 10.40 -10.01 21.90
C CYS A 60 11.07 -8.95 22.78
N GLU A 61 10.37 -8.27 23.68
CA GLU A 61 10.96 -7.29 24.62
C GLU A 61 12.01 -7.90 25.58
N SER A 62 12.02 -9.22 25.73
CA SER A 62 13.01 -9.94 26.56
C SER A 62 14.46 -9.60 26.19
N HIS A 63 15.35 -9.62 27.18
CA HIS A 63 16.80 -9.40 27.00
C HIS A 63 17.47 -10.51 26.17
N ARG A 64 16.80 -11.64 25.96
CA ARG A 64 17.31 -12.80 25.21
C ARG A 64 17.10 -12.71 23.69
N VAL A 65 16.42 -11.65 23.23
CA VAL A 65 16.05 -11.45 21.83
C VAL A 65 16.86 -10.29 21.24
N ASP A 66 17.42 -10.52 20.07
CA ASP A 66 18.24 -9.55 19.34
C ASP A 66 17.44 -8.29 18.98
N ALA A 67 18.15 -7.16 18.89
CA ALA A 67 17.55 -5.88 18.52
C ALA A 67 16.87 -5.93 17.13
N LYS A 68 17.41 -6.73 16.19
CA LYS A 68 16.81 -6.97 14.87
C LYS A 68 15.39 -7.56 15.00
N THR A 69 15.25 -8.68 15.71
CA THR A 69 13.97 -9.38 15.87
C THR A 69 12.94 -8.54 16.63
N LYS A 70 13.39 -7.68 17.55
CA LYS A 70 12.54 -6.69 18.21
C LYS A 70 11.93 -5.70 17.22
N LEU A 71 12.76 -5.13 16.34
CA LEU A 71 12.29 -4.20 15.31
C LEU A 71 11.39 -4.88 14.27
N GLU A 72 11.71 -6.11 13.87
CA GLU A 72 10.85 -6.89 12.96
C GLU A 72 9.48 -7.18 13.59
N ALA A 73 9.43 -7.56 14.86
CA ALA A 73 8.16 -7.76 15.57
C ALA A 73 7.34 -6.47 15.66
N GLN A 74 7.98 -5.33 15.96
CA GLN A 74 7.32 -4.01 15.99
C GLN A 74 6.77 -3.60 14.62
N ALA A 75 7.54 -3.84 13.55
CA ALA A 75 7.09 -3.57 12.17
C ALA A 75 5.92 -4.48 11.78
N TYR A 76 5.96 -5.75 12.17
CA TYR A 76 4.90 -6.72 11.93
C TYR A 76 3.60 -6.36 12.67
N THR A 77 3.68 -5.97 13.95
CA THR A 77 2.51 -5.46 14.69
C THR A 77 1.95 -4.22 14.02
N ALA A 78 2.79 -3.24 13.68
CA ALA A 78 2.36 -2.01 13.01
C ALA A 78 1.67 -2.30 11.66
N TYR A 79 2.17 -3.27 10.89
CA TYR A 79 1.54 -3.72 9.65
C TYR A 79 0.14 -4.30 9.88
N LEU A 80 -0.02 -5.24 10.83
CA LEU A 80 -1.32 -5.86 11.09
C LEU A 80 -2.32 -4.88 11.70
N THR A 81 -1.88 -3.99 12.58
CA THR A 81 -2.71 -2.89 13.09
C THR A 81 -3.16 -1.97 11.96
N GLY A 82 -2.24 -1.59 11.05
CA GLY A 82 -2.58 -0.81 9.86
C GLY A 82 -3.63 -1.49 8.99
N MET A 83 -3.53 -2.80 8.79
CA MET A 83 -4.53 -3.59 8.04
C MET A 83 -5.90 -3.63 8.72
N VAL A 84 -5.95 -3.71 10.06
CA VAL A 84 -7.21 -3.65 10.81
C VAL A 84 -7.87 -2.28 10.66
N GLU A 85 -7.13 -1.20 10.88
CA GLU A 85 -7.65 0.17 10.78
C GLU A 85 -8.04 0.52 9.34
N PHE A 86 -7.31 0.00 8.35
CA PHE A 86 -7.63 0.14 6.93
C PHE A 86 -8.98 -0.51 6.58
N GLU A 87 -9.24 -1.72 7.06
CA GLU A 87 -10.54 -2.39 6.84
C GLU A 87 -11.70 -1.73 7.60
N LEU A 88 -11.39 -1.04 8.71
CA LEU A 88 -12.31 -0.18 9.45
C LEU A 88 -12.57 1.18 8.79
N GLN A 89 -11.83 1.52 7.73
CA GLN A 89 -11.89 2.81 7.04
C GLN A 89 -11.43 4.01 7.90
N GLU A 90 -10.66 3.75 8.95
CA GLU A 90 -10.04 4.78 9.79
C GLU A 90 -8.73 5.26 9.15
N TRP A 91 -8.85 6.03 8.07
CA TRP A 91 -7.73 6.34 7.16
C TRP A 91 -6.51 6.99 7.85
N LYS A 92 -6.75 7.89 8.82
CA LYS A 92 -5.67 8.56 9.57
C LYS A 92 -4.87 7.57 10.43
N ARG A 93 -5.56 6.76 11.23
CA ARG A 93 -4.93 5.77 12.11
C ARG A 93 -4.24 4.66 11.30
N ALA A 94 -4.84 4.25 10.18
CA ALA A 94 -4.23 3.31 9.25
C ALA A 94 -2.94 3.86 8.64
N MET A 95 -2.94 5.13 8.20
CA MET A 95 -1.76 5.79 7.66
C MET A 95 -0.64 5.90 8.70
N GLU A 96 -0.95 6.30 9.93
CA GLU A 96 0.03 6.37 11.02
C GLU A 96 0.70 5.02 11.27
N ALA A 97 -0.08 3.95 11.32
CA ALA A 97 0.42 2.59 11.51
C ALA A 97 1.29 2.11 10.32
N PHE A 98 0.85 2.36 9.09
CA PHE A 98 1.64 2.01 7.90
C PHE A 98 2.92 2.85 7.77
N ASN A 99 2.90 4.14 8.12
CA ASN A 99 4.10 4.97 8.14
C ASN A 99 5.08 4.52 9.23
N LYS A 100 4.59 4.10 10.40
CA LYS A 100 5.43 3.47 11.44
C LYS A 100 6.09 2.20 10.90
N CYS A 101 5.32 1.33 10.25
CA CYS A 101 5.82 0.11 9.61
C CYS A 101 6.89 0.41 8.56
N LYS A 102 6.61 1.34 7.63
CA LYS A 102 7.54 1.80 6.59
C LYS A 102 8.85 2.32 7.18
N THR A 103 8.77 3.22 8.17
CA THR A 103 9.96 3.81 8.81
C THR A 103 10.86 2.76 9.45
N ILE A 104 10.27 1.72 10.07
CA ILE A 104 11.06 0.65 10.69
C ILE A 104 11.73 -0.20 9.61
N TYR A 105 11.00 -0.61 8.56
CA TYR A 105 11.59 -1.41 7.48
C TYR A 105 12.66 -0.64 6.68
N GLU A 106 12.51 0.66 6.47
CA GLU A 106 13.55 1.49 5.84
C GLU A 106 14.81 1.57 6.70
N LYS A 107 14.66 1.71 8.03
CA LYS A 107 15.78 1.67 8.98
C LYS A 107 16.46 0.31 9.04
N LEU A 108 15.70 -0.79 8.92
CA LEU A 108 16.27 -2.13 8.79
C LEU A 108 17.00 -2.26 7.46
N ALA A 109 16.43 -1.78 6.35
CA ALA A 109 17.05 -1.83 5.03
C ALA A 109 18.38 -1.07 4.95
N SER A 110 18.54 0.05 5.68
CA SER A 110 19.80 0.80 5.69
C SER A 110 20.87 0.19 6.59
N ALA A 111 20.50 -0.69 7.53
CA ALA A 111 21.43 -1.26 8.51
C ALA A 111 22.04 -2.62 8.09
N PHE A 112 21.46 -3.30 7.11
CA PHE A 112 21.87 -4.65 6.69
C PHE A 112 22.44 -4.69 5.26
N THR A 113 22.93 -5.86 4.86
CA THR A 113 23.45 -6.12 3.51
C THR A 113 22.39 -5.91 2.43
N GLU A 114 22.84 -5.65 1.20
CA GLU A 114 21.96 -5.28 0.07
C GLU A 114 20.92 -6.35 -0.26
N GLU A 115 21.24 -7.65 -0.08
CA GLU A 115 20.29 -8.76 -0.26
C GLU A 115 19.14 -8.71 0.76
N MET A 116 19.42 -8.44 2.04
CA MET A 116 18.39 -8.32 3.07
C MET A 116 17.62 -6.99 2.93
N ALA A 117 18.31 -5.93 2.52
CA ALA A 117 17.71 -4.64 2.23
C ALA A 117 16.67 -4.73 1.10
N ALA A 118 16.92 -5.55 0.07
CA ALA A 118 15.98 -5.77 -1.03
C ALA A 118 14.64 -6.32 -0.52
N LEU A 119 14.65 -7.28 0.42
CA LEU A 119 13.43 -7.86 1.00
C LEU A 119 12.61 -6.83 1.80
N TYR A 120 13.29 -5.97 2.58
CA TYR A 120 12.60 -4.91 3.32
C TYR A 120 12.04 -3.82 2.38
N ARG A 121 12.77 -3.44 1.33
CA ARG A 121 12.28 -2.50 0.31
C ARG A 121 11.05 -3.06 -0.41
N GLN A 122 11.09 -4.33 -0.82
CA GLN A 122 9.93 -5.00 -1.43
C GLN A 122 8.71 -4.94 -0.52
N ARG A 123 8.89 -5.11 0.79
CA ARG A 123 7.79 -5.00 1.75
C ARG A 123 7.23 -3.57 1.88
N VAL A 124 8.10 -2.57 1.81
CA VAL A 124 7.69 -1.15 1.78
C VAL A 124 6.93 -0.82 0.49
N ASP A 125 7.36 -1.36 -0.63
CA ASP A 125 6.69 -1.16 -1.92
C ASP A 125 5.29 -1.79 -1.92
N GLU A 126 5.12 -2.96 -1.29
CA GLU A 126 3.82 -3.63 -1.15
C GLU A 126 2.80 -2.83 -0.32
N ILE A 127 3.25 -2.11 0.73
CA ILE A 127 2.36 -1.29 1.57
C ILE A 127 2.14 0.13 1.02
N SER A 128 2.99 0.58 0.10
CA SER A 128 2.94 1.95 -0.45
C SER A 128 1.60 2.31 -1.11
N PRO A 129 0.92 1.42 -1.87
CA PRO A 129 -0.42 1.66 -2.37
C PRO A 129 -1.45 1.92 -1.28
N ASN A 130 -1.37 1.21 -0.15
CA ASN A 130 -2.30 1.40 0.98
C ASN A 130 -2.11 2.78 1.62
N ILE A 131 -0.87 3.24 1.79
CA ILE A 131 -0.56 4.57 2.35
C ILE A 131 -1.12 5.67 1.45
N ARG A 132 -0.90 5.57 0.13
CA ARG A 132 -1.40 6.56 -0.85
C ARG A 132 -2.94 6.57 -0.90
N TYR A 133 -3.56 5.39 -0.81
CA TYR A 133 -5.02 5.28 -0.70
C TYR A 133 -5.57 5.96 0.57
N CYS A 134 -4.91 5.79 1.70
CA CYS A 134 -5.25 6.52 2.92
C CYS A 134 -5.11 8.03 2.74
N ALA A 135 -4.03 8.51 2.10
CA ALA A 135 -3.80 9.94 1.85
C ALA A 135 -4.90 10.57 1.00
N TYR A 136 -5.32 9.87 -0.06
CA TYR A 136 -6.42 10.31 -0.90
C TYR A 136 -7.72 10.47 -0.10
N ASN A 137 -8.09 9.49 0.72
CA ASN A 137 -9.33 9.57 1.51
C ASN A 137 -9.27 10.61 2.64
N ILE A 138 -8.08 11.02 3.09
CA ILE A 138 -7.91 12.11 4.04
C ILE A 138 -8.09 13.48 3.35
N GLY A 139 -7.88 13.57 2.04
CA GLY A 139 -8.14 14.75 1.22
C GLY A 139 -6.93 15.34 0.50
N ASP A 140 -5.77 14.66 0.50
CA ASP A 140 -4.58 15.13 -0.23
C ASP A 140 -4.75 14.96 -1.74
N GLN A 141 -4.94 16.06 -2.47
CA GLN A 141 -5.11 16.05 -3.93
C GLN A 141 -3.85 15.57 -4.67
N ASN A 142 -2.66 15.74 -4.08
CA ASN A 142 -1.39 15.23 -4.64
C ASN A 142 -1.34 13.70 -4.67
N ALA A 143 -2.09 13.01 -3.80
CA ALA A 143 -2.15 11.56 -3.77
C ALA A 143 -2.81 10.98 -5.04
N ILE A 144 -3.61 11.76 -5.77
CA ILE A 144 -4.27 11.33 -7.01
C ILE A 144 -3.26 11.11 -8.13
N ASN A 145 -2.37 12.09 -8.35
CA ASN A 145 -1.31 11.99 -9.37
C ASN A 145 -0.37 10.81 -9.05
N ASP A 146 -0.07 10.64 -7.75
CA ASP A 146 0.75 9.57 -7.22
C ASP A 146 0.10 8.16 -7.35
N LEU A 147 -1.23 8.07 -7.24
CA LEU A 147 -1.99 6.84 -7.46
C LEU A 147 -2.01 6.47 -8.95
N MET A 148 -2.15 7.48 -9.80
CA MET A 148 -2.23 7.36 -11.25
C MET A 148 -0.90 6.90 -11.85
N GLN A 149 0.23 7.33 -11.29
CA GLN A 149 1.56 6.90 -11.70
C GLN A 149 1.85 5.42 -11.39
N MET A 150 1.29 4.86 -10.29
CA MET A 150 1.46 3.43 -9.95
C MET A 150 0.66 2.48 -10.84
N ARG A 151 -0.41 2.95 -11.50
CA ARG A 151 -1.13 2.17 -12.52
C ARG A 151 -0.22 1.83 -13.70
N LEU A 152 0.65 2.76 -14.08
CA LEU A 152 1.58 2.60 -15.20
C LEU A 152 2.70 1.59 -14.88
N THR A 153 2.99 1.35 -13.59
CA THR A 153 4.02 0.40 -13.15
C THR A 153 3.50 -0.99 -12.74
N GLY A 154 2.19 -1.25 -12.86
CA GLY A 154 1.62 -2.61 -12.80
C GLY A 154 1.50 -3.26 -11.41
N GLY A 155 1.66 -2.51 -10.31
CA GLY A 155 1.82 -3.06 -8.95
C GLY A 155 0.54 -3.42 -8.16
N GLY A 156 -0.65 -3.46 -8.76
CA GLY A 156 -1.91 -3.59 -8.01
C GLY A 156 -2.63 -4.92 -8.16
N GLY A 157 -2.36 -5.90 -7.30
CA GLY A 157 -3.07 -7.19 -7.27
C GLY A 157 -4.40 -7.15 -6.50
N GLY A 158 -5.50 -7.57 -7.15
CA GLY A 158 -6.82 -7.89 -6.57
C GLY A 158 -7.68 -6.69 -6.18
N MET A 159 -9.03 -6.82 -6.24
CA MET A 159 -10.16 -5.94 -5.82
C MET A 159 -9.94 -4.45 -5.52
N MET A 160 -8.88 -4.11 -4.79
CA MET A 160 -8.32 -2.77 -4.75
C MET A 160 -8.12 -2.21 -6.16
N ALA A 161 -7.72 -3.01 -7.15
CA ALA A 161 -7.60 -2.59 -8.55
C ALA A 161 -8.93 -2.06 -9.15
N GLU A 162 -10.07 -2.72 -8.90
CA GLU A 162 -11.38 -2.25 -9.39
C GLU A 162 -11.84 -0.98 -8.64
N LYS A 163 -11.60 -0.91 -7.33
CA LYS A 163 -11.83 0.33 -6.56
C LYS A 163 -10.89 1.45 -7.01
N LEU A 164 -9.65 1.13 -7.37
CA LEU A 164 -8.67 2.07 -7.91
C LEU A 164 -9.14 2.61 -9.26
N GLU A 165 -9.58 1.74 -10.18
CA GLU A 165 -10.09 2.10 -11.50
C GLU A 165 -11.36 2.98 -11.41
N THR A 166 -12.30 2.63 -10.54
CA THR A 166 -13.50 3.43 -10.32
C THR A 166 -13.19 4.80 -9.71
N LEU A 167 -12.18 4.89 -8.84
CA LEU A 167 -11.74 6.15 -8.26
C LEU A 167 -10.90 7.00 -9.24
N ILE A 168 -10.07 6.38 -10.08
CA ILE A 168 -9.32 7.07 -11.14
C ILE A 168 -10.28 7.64 -12.18
N THR A 169 -11.31 6.88 -12.58
CA THR A 169 -12.34 7.39 -13.49
C THR A 169 -13.11 8.55 -12.87
N GLN A 170 -13.41 8.52 -11.57
CA GLN A 170 -14.02 9.66 -10.86
C GLN A 170 -13.08 10.87 -10.71
N ALA A 171 -11.78 10.66 -10.53
CA ALA A 171 -10.81 11.75 -10.50
C ALA A 171 -10.70 12.40 -11.90
N ARG A 172 -10.63 11.58 -12.94
CA ARG A 172 -10.63 12.04 -14.35
C ARG A 172 -11.89 12.79 -14.72
N THR A 173 -13.07 12.38 -14.26
CA THR A 173 -14.31 13.13 -14.53
C THR A 173 -14.32 14.49 -13.85
N LYS A 174 -13.81 14.59 -12.61
CA LYS A 174 -13.64 15.88 -11.91
C LYS A 174 -12.63 16.79 -12.61
N GLN A 175 -11.51 16.24 -13.08
CA GLN A 175 -10.47 16.99 -13.79
C GLN A 175 -10.93 17.41 -15.20
N ALA A 176 -11.71 16.56 -15.88
CA ALA A 176 -12.37 16.86 -17.16
C ALA A 176 -13.45 17.93 -17.04
N ALA A 177 -14.06 18.11 -15.87
CA ALA A 177 -14.98 19.22 -15.64
C ALA A 177 -14.27 20.59 -15.69
N THR A 178 -12.98 20.63 -15.37
CA THR A 178 -12.15 21.85 -15.40
C THR A 178 -11.59 22.14 -16.81
N MET A 179 -11.38 21.11 -17.65
CA MET A 179 -10.91 21.30 -19.04
C MET A 179 -12.08 21.54 -20.01
N SER A 180 -12.45 22.81 -20.22
CA SER A 180 -13.51 23.20 -21.16
C SER A 180 -13.02 23.44 -22.60
N GLU A 181 -11.71 23.60 -22.82
CA GLU A 181 -11.13 24.02 -24.10
C GLU A 181 -9.87 23.21 -24.44
N VAL A 182 -9.73 22.86 -25.73
CA VAL A 182 -8.56 22.15 -26.27
C VAL A 182 -8.06 22.87 -27.52
N GLU A 183 -6.75 23.02 -27.64
CA GLU A 183 -6.12 23.67 -28.77
C GLU A 183 -5.89 22.68 -29.93
N TRP A 184 -6.49 22.92 -31.08
CA TRP A 184 -6.32 22.11 -32.29
C TRP A 184 -5.79 22.99 -33.43
N ARG A 185 -4.56 22.70 -33.91
CA ARG A 185 -3.88 23.43 -35.00
C ARG A 185 -3.95 24.96 -34.82
N GLY A 186 -3.67 25.45 -33.60
CA GLY A 186 -3.64 26.87 -33.26
C GLY A 186 -5.00 27.53 -33.05
N ARG A 187 -6.08 26.75 -32.92
CA ARG A 187 -7.43 27.27 -32.61
C ARG A 187 -7.97 26.59 -31.35
N SER A 188 -8.49 27.39 -30.41
CA SER A 188 -9.19 26.86 -29.23
C SER A 188 -10.58 26.35 -29.63
N VAL A 189 -10.84 25.07 -29.35
CA VAL A 189 -12.12 24.41 -29.63
C VAL A 189 -12.76 23.98 -28.30
N PRO A 190 -13.98 24.45 -27.98
CA PRO A 190 -14.66 24.05 -26.76
C PRO A 190 -15.18 22.62 -26.88
N VAL A 191 -14.80 21.76 -25.95
CA VAL A 191 -15.22 20.35 -25.94
C VAL A 191 -16.47 20.21 -25.10
N LYS A 192 -17.65 20.18 -25.75
CA LYS A 192 -18.94 20.09 -25.04
C LYS A 192 -19.27 18.70 -24.50
N VAL A 193 -18.64 17.65 -25.04
CA VAL A 193 -18.97 16.25 -24.71
C VAL A 193 -18.03 15.72 -23.63
N ASP A 194 -18.58 15.32 -22.48
CA ASP A 194 -17.80 14.86 -21.32
C ASP A 194 -16.93 13.64 -21.62
N LYS A 195 -17.45 12.67 -22.40
CA LYS A 195 -16.69 11.50 -22.83
C LYS A 195 -15.45 11.86 -23.67
N ALA A 196 -15.56 12.91 -24.49
CA ALA A 196 -14.44 13.39 -25.30
C ALA A 196 -13.38 14.10 -24.44
N ARG A 197 -13.78 14.84 -23.40
CA ARG A 197 -12.84 15.47 -22.45
C ARG A 197 -12.00 14.45 -21.71
N ILE A 198 -12.64 13.41 -21.18
CA ILE A 198 -11.94 12.33 -20.46
C ILE A 198 -10.93 11.62 -21.37
N PHE A 199 -11.31 11.39 -22.64
CA PHE A 199 -10.41 10.80 -23.64
C PHE A 199 -9.22 11.69 -23.96
N LEU A 200 -9.44 13.00 -24.15
CA LEU A 200 -8.39 13.97 -24.46
C LEU A 200 -7.39 14.15 -23.30
N LEU A 201 -7.87 14.14 -22.05
CA LEU A 201 -7.01 14.07 -20.87
C LEU A 201 -6.13 12.82 -20.87
N GLY A 202 -6.73 11.65 -21.15
CA GLY A 202 -5.97 10.41 -21.26
C GLY A 202 -4.93 10.43 -22.40
N LEU A 203 -5.23 11.10 -23.51
CA LEU A 203 -4.30 11.31 -24.61
C LEU A 203 -3.12 12.18 -24.21
N ALA A 204 -3.37 13.30 -23.51
CA ALA A 204 -2.32 14.20 -23.02
C ALA A 204 -1.40 13.49 -22.02
N ASP A 205 -1.96 12.70 -21.10
CA ASP A 205 -1.16 11.89 -20.15
C ASP A 205 -0.27 10.88 -20.89
N ASN A 206 -0.80 10.22 -21.92
CA ASN A 206 -0.06 9.26 -22.73
C ASN A 206 1.04 9.94 -23.56
N GLU A 207 0.77 11.12 -24.13
CA GLU A 207 1.77 11.90 -24.85
C GLU A 207 2.89 12.38 -23.92
N ALA A 208 2.55 12.82 -22.71
CA ALA A 208 3.54 13.18 -21.68
C ALA A 208 4.39 11.97 -21.26
N ALA A 209 3.78 10.79 -21.11
CA ALA A 209 4.50 9.55 -20.82
C ALA A 209 5.43 9.15 -21.98
N ILE A 210 4.99 9.27 -23.23
CA ILE A 210 5.82 9.00 -24.42
C ILE A 210 6.99 10.01 -24.49
N ALA A 211 6.76 11.29 -24.17
CA ALA A 211 7.79 12.31 -24.14
C ALA A 211 8.84 12.04 -23.04
N GLN A 212 8.43 11.56 -21.86
CA GLN A 212 9.35 11.14 -20.79
C GLN A 212 10.23 9.96 -21.21
N VAL A 213 9.68 8.98 -21.94
CA VAL A 213 10.46 7.84 -22.43
C VAL A 213 11.41 8.24 -23.57
N ARG A 214 11.01 9.21 -24.40
CA ARG A 214 11.79 9.68 -25.55
C ARG A 214 12.96 10.60 -25.16
N ASN A 215 12.90 11.23 -23.99
CA ASN A 215 13.99 12.00 -23.39
C ASN A 215 14.57 11.27 -22.18
N PRO A 216 15.41 10.22 -22.36
CA PRO A 216 16.27 9.81 -21.27
C PRO A 216 17.14 11.02 -20.94
N THR A 217 17.02 11.53 -19.71
CA THR A 217 18.04 12.40 -19.13
C THR A 217 19.41 11.84 -19.52
N PRO A 218 20.30 12.60 -20.19
CA PRO A 218 21.64 12.15 -20.38
C PRO A 218 22.21 11.87 -18.99
N LEU A 219 22.59 10.62 -18.75
CA LEU A 219 23.41 10.25 -17.62
C LEU A 219 24.62 11.19 -17.65
N LEU A 220 24.60 12.21 -16.79
CA LEU A 220 25.80 12.94 -16.41
C LEU A 220 26.65 11.94 -15.62
N PHE A 221 27.40 11.13 -16.37
CA PHE A 221 28.67 10.60 -15.91
C PHE A 221 29.57 11.82 -15.70
N VAL A 222 29.67 12.26 -14.45
CA VAL A 222 30.87 12.88 -13.88
C VAL A 222 31.13 12.20 -12.55
#